data_AF-A0A6A4RCI5-F1
#
_entry.id   AF-A0A6A4RCI5-F1
#
_cell.length_a   1.000
_cell.length_b   1.000
_cell.length_c   1.000
_cell.angle_alpha   90.00
_cell.angle_beta   90.00
_cell.angle_gamma   90.00
#
_symmetry.space_group_name_H-M   'P 1'
#
loop_
_entity.id
_entity.type
_entity.pdbx_description
1 polymer ?
#
loop_
_entity_poly.entity_id
_entity_poly.type
_entity_poly.pdbx_seq_one_letter_code
_entity_poly.pdbx_strand_id
1 'polypeptide(L)' 'MARLVEQQRLARECVSGATHCEDCDGEIPTRRREALPYVTRCVECQEFADRLQARHRR' A
#
# COMPACT_ATOMS: atom_id res chain seq x y z
N MET A 1 14.17 -24.43 -26.25
CA MET A 1 13.21 -23.31 -26.05
C MET A 1 12.14 -23.72 -25.06
N ALA A 2 12.51 -23.89 -23.79
CA ALA A 2 11.61 -24.25 -22.70
C ALA A 2 12.21 -23.72 -21.38
N ARG A 3 11.38 -23.12 -20.53
CA ARG A 3 11.62 -22.73 -19.11
C ARG A 3 12.35 -21.41 -18.80
N LEU A 4 11.74 -20.26 -19.09
CA LEU A 4 12.09 -19.00 -18.40
C LEU A 4 10.85 -18.14 -18.06
N VAL A 5 9.74 -18.75 -17.63
CA VAL A 5 8.54 -17.99 -17.19
C VAL A 5 8.02 -18.41 -15.80
N GLU A 6 8.57 -19.47 -15.18
CA GLU A 6 8.05 -20.03 -13.90
C GLU A 6 8.41 -19.18 -12.66
N GLN A 7 9.38 -18.25 -12.77
CA GLN A 7 9.93 -17.50 -11.63
C GLN A 7 9.00 -16.42 -11.04
N GLN A 8 7.86 -16.10 -11.68
CA GLN A 8 7.00 -14.97 -11.28
C GLN A 8 5.98 -15.27 -10.17
N ARG A 9 5.91 -16.50 -9.64
CA ARG A 9 4.83 -16.89 -8.69
C ARG A 9 5.11 -16.64 -7.21
N LEU A 10 6.37 -16.49 -6.79
CA LEU A 10 6.72 -16.26 -5.38
C LEU A 10 6.48 -14.82 -4.91
N ALA A 11 6.42 -13.84 -5.82
CA ALA A 11 6.14 -12.44 -5.47
C ALA A 11 4.69 -12.18 -4.98
N ARG A 12 3.83 -13.21 -5.00
CA ARG A 12 2.47 -13.18 -4.42
C ARG A 12 2.44 -13.56 -2.93
N GLU A 13 3.59 -13.76 -2.31
CA GLU A 13 3.71 -13.89 -0.86
C GLU A 13 3.28 -12.57 -0.19
N CYS A 14 2.00 -12.53 0.14
CA CYS A 14 1.41 -11.86 1.30
C CYS A 14 2.16 -10.59 1.72
N VAL A 15 2.04 -9.51 0.94
CA VAL A 15 2.33 -8.17 1.46
C VAL A 15 1.22 -7.87 2.47
N SER A 16 1.39 -8.35 3.70
CA SER A 16 0.56 -7.97 4.82
C SER A 16 0.74 -6.47 5.01
N GLY A 17 -0.31 -5.70 4.71
CA GLY A 17 -0.33 -4.27 4.94
C GLY A 17 0.00 -3.95 6.39
N ALA A 18 0.51 -2.75 6.61
CA ALA A 18 0.82 -2.30 7.95
C ALA A 18 -0.48 -2.17 8.76
N THR A 19 -0.42 -2.54 10.04
CA THR A 19 -1.53 -2.31 10.98
C THR A 19 -1.57 -0.86 11.46
N HIS A 20 -0.42 -0.18 11.40
CA HIS A 20 -0.23 1.21 11.81
C HIS A 20 0.37 2.01 10.67
N CYS A 21 0.07 3.30 10.62
CA CYS A 21 0.56 4.21 9.62
C CYS A 21 2.05 4.47 9.79
N GLU A 22 2.84 4.33 8.73
CA GLU A 22 4.29 4.59 8.77
C GLU A 22 4.67 6.06 9.08
N ASP A 23 3.80 7.03 8.78
CA ASP A 23 4.10 8.46 9.03
C ASP A 23 3.70 8.99 10.40
N CYS A 24 2.58 8.49 10.94
CA CYS A 24 1.96 9.05 12.15
C CYS A 24 1.75 8.01 13.25
N ASP A 25 2.16 6.76 13.03
CA ASP A 25 1.97 5.62 13.92
C ASP A 25 0.50 5.36 14.33
N GLY A 26 -0.46 6.05 13.70
CA GLY A 26 -1.88 5.90 13.97
C GLY A 26 -2.42 4.55 13.49
N GLU A 27 -3.44 4.03 14.17
CA GLU A 27 -4.10 2.79 13.77
C GLU A 27 -4.75 2.93 12.39
N ILE A 28 -4.47 2.00 11.47
CA ILE A 28 -5.12 1.99 10.16
C ILE A 28 -6.49 1.33 10.30
N PRO A 29 -7.59 2.02 9.98
CA PRO A 29 -8.93 1.46 10.16
C PRO A 29 -9.12 0.20 9.33
N THR A 30 -9.81 -0.79 9.89
CA THR A 30 -10.00 -2.12 9.27
C THR A 30 -10.65 -2.04 7.89
N ARG A 31 -11.60 -1.11 7.70
CA ARG A 31 -12.21 -0.84 6.37
C ARG A 31 -11.17 -0.55 5.29
N ARG A 32 -10.06 0.11 5.64
CA ARG A 32 -8.95 0.41 4.72
C ARG A 32 -8.11 -0.84 4.44
N ARG A 33 -7.85 -1.66 5.47
CA ARG A 33 -7.14 -2.95 5.34
C ARG A 33 -7.92 -3.97 4.51
N GLU A 34 -9.24 -3.97 4.61
CA GLU A 34 -10.12 -4.82 3.79
C GLU A 34 -10.13 -4.39 2.31
N ALA A 35 -10.21 -3.08 2.04
CA ALA A 35 -10.18 -2.56 0.68
C ALA A 35 -8.80 -2.66 0.02
N LEU A 36 -7.73 -2.46 0.80
CA LEU A 36 -6.34 -2.47 0.35
C LEU A 36 -5.49 -3.28 1.33
N PRO A 37 -5.32 -4.59 1.08
CA PRO A 37 -4.58 -5.46 2.00
C PRO A 37 -3.09 -5.15 2.10
N TYR A 38 -2.55 -4.28 1.23
CA TYR A 38 -1.17 -3.81 1.19
C TYR A 38 -1.00 -2.36 1.67
N VAL A 39 -2.02 -1.79 2.33
CA VAL A 39 -1.97 -0.40 2.80
C VAL A 39 -0.89 -0.21 3.87
N THR A 40 -0.09 0.85 3.75
CA THR A 40 0.95 1.21 4.74
C THR A 40 0.70 2.56 5.43
N ARG A 41 -0.24 3.36 4.91
CA ARG A 41 -0.57 4.70 5.40
C ARG A 41 -2.06 4.83 5.77
N CYS A 42 -2.35 5.63 6.80
CA CYS A 42 -3.73 5.93 7.17
C CYS A 42 -4.43 6.80 6.12
N VAL A 43 -5.75 6.96 6.26
CA VAL A 43 -6.55 7.78 5.34
C VAL A 43 -6.11 9.24 5.32
N GLU A 44 -5.82 9.81 6.47
CA GLU A 44 -5.43 11.23 6.60
C GLU A 44 -4.08 11.50 5.93
N CYS A 45 -3.07 10.67 6.20
CA CYS A 45 -1.76 10.78 5.56
C CYS A 45 -1.83 10.54 4.06
N GLN A 46 -2.66 9.59 3.61
CA GLN A 46 -2.88 9.34 2.19
C GLN A 46 -3.56 10.54 1.49
N GLU A 47 -4.58 11.14 2.11
CA GLU A 47 -5.27 12.31 1.56
C GLU A 47 -4.35 13.53 1.51
N PHE A 48 -3.51 13.73 2.52
CA PHE A 48 -2.50 14.78 2.53
C PHE A 48 -1.49 14.59 1.39
N ALA A 49 -0.97 13.38 1.22
CA ALA A 49 -0.06 13.04 0.14
C ALA A 49 -0.69 13.26 -1.24
N ASP A 50 -1.94 12.84 -1.45
CA ASP A 50 -2.67 13.06 -2.70
C ASP A 50 -2.82 14.55 -3.03
N ARG A 51 -3.16 15.38 -2.01
CA ARG A 51 -3.24 16.85 -2.19
C ARG A 51 -1.89 17.46 -2.54
N LEU A 52 -0.81 17.00 -1.92
CA LEU A 52 0.56 17.44 -2.26
C LEU A 52 0.93 17.05 -3.69
N GLN A 53 0.67 15.80 -4.09
CA GLN A 53 0.94 15.31 -5.43
C GLN A 53 0.13 16.03 -6.51
N ALA A 54 -1.16 16.28 -6.25
CA ALA A 54 -2.01 17.04 -7.16
C ALA A 54 -1.50 18.47 -7.41
N ARG A 55 -0.83 19.08 -6.42
CA ARG A 55 -0.17 20.40 -6.58
C ARG A 55 1.13 20.30 -7.35
N HIS A 56 1.93 19.25 -7.14
CA HIS A 56 3.20 19.04 -7.84
C HIS A 56 3.01 18.63 -9.32
N ARG A 57 1.84 18.08 -9.68
CA ARG A 57 1.54 17.64 -11.04
C ARG A 57 0.93 18.74 -11.93
N ARG A 58 0.94 20.00 -11.48
CA ARG A 58 0.50 21.17 -12.25
C ARG A 58 1.67 21.92 -12.87
#